data_AF-U2RGS4-F1
#
_entry.id   AF-U2RGS4-F1
#
_cell.length_a   1.000
_cell.length_b   1.000
_cell.length_c   1.000
_cell.angle_alpha   90.00
_cell.angle_beta   90.00
_cell.angle_gamma   90.00
#
_symmetry.space_group_name_H-M   'P 1'
#
loop_
_entity.id
_entity.type
_entity.pdbx_description
1 polymer ?
#
loop_
_entity_poly.entity_id
_entity_poly.type
_entity_poly.pdbx_seq_one_letter_code
_entity_poly.pdbx_strand_id
1 'polypeptide(L)'
;MEGFTMNEFKLKAPYEPTGDQPQAIAELVKGFKEGNQCQTLLGVTGSGKTFTMANVIQQLQKPTLVIAHNKTLAAQLYGEFKEMFPDNAVEYFVSYYL
;
A
#
# COMPACT_ATOMS: atom_id res chain seq x y z
N MET A 1 -22.41 -9.64 -21.84
CA MET A 1 -21.28 -10.00 -20.96
C MET A 1 -20.54 -8.72 -20.64
N GLU A 2 -21.08 -7.92 -19.72
CA GLU A 2 -20.37 -6.76 -19.20
C GLU A 2 -19.43 -7.29 -18.13
N GLY A 3 -18.16 -7.43 -18.49
CA GLY A 3 -17.13 -7.77 -17.52
C GLY A 3 -17.07 -6.66 -16.48
N PHE A 4 -17.21 -7.02 -15.20
CA PHE A 4 -16.76 -6.19 -14.09
C PHE A 4 -15.34 -5.74 -14.43
N THR A 5 -15.14 -4.47 -14.81
CA THR A 5 -13.80 -3.89 -14.83
C THR A 5 -13.29 -3.98 -13.41
N MET A 6 -12.39 -4.92 -13.14
CA MET A 6 -11.64 -4.92 -11.89
C MET A 6 -10.98 -3.55 -11.82
N ASN A 7 -11.40 -2.71 -10.88
CA ASN A 7 -10.80 -1.40 -10.68
C ASN A 7 -9.35 -1.60 -10.27
N GLU A 8 -8.45 -1.53 -11.25
CA GLU A 8 -7.02 -1.69 -11.05
C GLU A 8 -6.50 -0.58 -10.12
N PHE A 9 -5.68 -0.95 -9.14
CA PHE A 9 -4.91 0.02 -8.37
C PHE A 9 -3.91 0.74 -9.27
N LYS A 10 -4.01 2.07 -9.33
CA LYS A 10 -3.15 2.94 -10.16
C LYS A 10 -2.44 3.93 -9.25
N LEU A 11 -1.18 3.64 -8.94
CA LEU A 11 -0.28 4.50 -8.19
C LEU A 11 0.08 5.72 -9.03
N LYS A 12 -0.20 6.90 -8.51
CA LYS A 12 0.27 8.17 -9.03
C LYS A 12 1.27 8.77 -8.04
N ALA A 13 2.51 8.92 -8.47
CA ALA A 13 3.54 9.60 -7.72
C ALA A 13 4.46 10.35 -8.70
N PRO A 14 5.00 11.53 -8.33
CA PRO A 14 5.94 12.27 -9.17
C PRO A 14 7.37 11.71 -9.13
N TYR A 15 7.58 10.58 -8.46
CA TYR A 15 8.88 9.93 -8.26
C TYR A 15 8.76 8.42 -8.38
N GLU A 16 9.88 7.77 -8.70
CA GLU A 16 9.99 6.32 -8.82
C GLU A 16 10.63 5.71 -7.56
N PRO A 17 10.48 4.39 -7.32
CA PRO A 17 11.20 3.71 -6.25
C PRO A 17 12.71 3.84 -6.40
N THR A 18 13.40 4.24 -5.31
CA THR A 18 14.85 4.44 -5.30
C THR A 18 15.52 3.73 -4.12
N GLY A 19 16.86 3.66 -4.13
CA GLY A 19 17.64 2.97 -3.09
C GLY A 19 17.25 1.49 -2.99
N ASP A 20 16.96 1.01 -1.78
CA ASP A 20 16.58 -0.38 -1.52
C ASP A 20 15.10 -0.70 -1.82
N GLN A 21 14.29 0.32 -2.14
CA GLN A 21 12.85 0.15 -2.37
C GLN A 21 12.53 -0.83 -3.52
N PRO A 22 13.18 -0.76 -4.70
CA PRO A 22 12.86 -1.67 -5.81
C PRO A 22 13.04 -3.14 -5.42
N GLN A 23 14.12 -3.46 -4.71
CA GLN A 23 14.40 -4.82 -4.25
C GLN A 23 13.36 -5.27 -3.22
N ALA A 24 13.08 -4.44 -2.20
CA ALA A 24 12.10 -4.76 -1.17
C ALA A 24 10.70 -5.01 -1.76
N ILE A 25 10.28 -4.21 -2.75
CA ILE A 25 9.00 -4.40 -3.46
C ILE A 25 9.01 -5.75 -4.18
N ALA A 26 10.07 -6.06 -4.94
CA ALA A 26 10.17 -7.29 -5.70
C ALA A 26 10.12 -8.54 -4.81
N GLU A 27 10.84 -8.52 -3.68
CA GLU A 27 10.86 -9.61 -2.71
C GLU A 27 9.49 -9.85 -2.07
N LEU A 28 8.81 -8.78 -1.61
CA LEU A 28 7.49 -8.88 -1.00
C LEU A 28 6.43 -9.41 -1.99
N VAL A 29 6.45 -8.91 -3.23
CA VAL A 29 5.53 -9.34 -4.29
C VAL A 29 5.78 -10.79 -4.66
N LYS A 30 7.05 -11.19 -4.80
CA LYS A 30 7.44 -12.58 -5.08
C LYS A 30 6.97 -13.51 -3.96
N GLY A 31 7.32 -13.19 -2.71
CA GLY A 31 6.95 -14.02 -1.55
C GLY A 31 5.44 -14.19 -1.43
N PHE A 32 4.67 -13.14 -1.72
CA PHE A 32 3.20 -13.23 -1.71
C PHE A 32 2.69 -14.18 -2.81
N LYS A 33 3.24 -14.08 -4.03
CA LYS A 33 2.87 -14.94 -5.17
C LYS A 33 3.27 -16.40 -4.96
N GLU A 34 4.33 -16.65 -4.20
CA GLU A 34 4.77 -17.99 -3.79
C GLU A 34 3.89 -18.59 -2.67
N GLY A 35 2.96 -17.83 -2.11
CA GLY A 35 2.04 -18.28 -1.08
C GLY A 35 2.51 -18.04 0.36
N ASN A 36 3.58 -17.24 0.56
CA ASN A 36 4.00 -16.87 1.91
C ASN A 36 2.93 -15.99 2.57
N GLN A 37 2.34 -16.51 3.63
CA GLN A 37 1.26 -15.84 4.36
C GLN A 37 1.76 -14.67 5.23
N CYS A 38 2.99 -14.77 5.73
CA CYS A 38 3.59 -13.79 6.63
C CYS A 38 4.92 -13.31 6.06
N GLN A 39 5.07 -11.99 5.93
CA GLN A 39 6.30 -11.34 5.46
C GLN A 39 6.55 -10.06 6.29
N THR A 40 7.82 -9.68 6.44
CA THR A 40 8.23 -8.52 7.23
C THR A 40 9.09 -7.59 6.38
N LEU A 41 8.65 -6.34 6.24
CA LEU A 41 9.47 -5.26 5.66
C LEU A 41 10.31 -4.61 6.75
N LEU A 42 11.61 -4.93 6.81
CA LEU A 42 12.55 -4.27 7.71
C LEU A 42 13.04 -2.97 7.05
N GLY A 43 12.50 -1.82 7.47
CA GLY A 43 12.86 -0.52 6.92
C GLY A 43 13.16 0.52 7.99
N VAL A 44 14.26 1.26 7.84
CA VAL A 44 14.63 2.37 8.72
C VAL A 44 13.62 3.53 8.64
N THR A 45 13.62 4.42 9.63
CA THR A 45 12.79 5.63 9.58
C THR A 45 13.22 6.53 8.41
N GLY A 46 12.25 7.09 7.69
CA GLY A 46 12.52 7.94 6.52
C GLY A 46 12.75 7.19 5.20
N SER A 47 12.77 5.85 5.18
CA SER A 47 13.02 5.07 3.94
C SER A 47 11.84 5.01 2.96
N GLY A 48 10.72 5.70 3.24
CA GLY A 48 9.54 5.69 2.37
C GLY A 48 8.72 4.39 2.42
N LYS A 49 8.58 3.77 3.60
CA LYS A 49 7.83 2.49 3.77
C LYS A 49 6.41 2.52 3.20
N THR A 50 5.67 3.63 3.35
CA THR A 50 4.32 3.73 2.76
C THR A 50 4.36 3.62 1.24
N PHE A 51 5.32 4.30 0.59
CA PHE A 51 5.49 4.25 -0.86
C PHE A 51 5.94 2.87 -1.35
N THR A 52 6.82 2.19 -0.61
CA THR A 52 7.15 0.77 -0.84
C THR A 52 5.88 -0.09 -0.82
N MET A 53 5.05 0.03 0.20
CA MET A 53 3.81 -0.75 0.31
C MET A 53 2.77 -0.37 -0.75
N ALA A 54 2.69 0.90 -1.15
CA ALA A 54 1.82 1.33 -2.25
C ALA A 54 2.21 0.65 -3.57
N ASN A 55 3.51 0.55 -3.88
CA ASN A 55 3.98 -0.19 -5.05
C ASN A 55 3.64 -1.69 -4.96
N VAL A 56 3.76 -2.31 -3.78
CA VAL A 56 3.35 -3.70 -3.55
C VAL A 56 1.84 -3.88 -3.81
N ILE A 57 1.00 -2.98 -3.29
CA ILE A 57 -0.46 -3.00 -3.52
C ILE A 57 -0.78 -2.90 -5.01
N GLN A 58 -0.16 -1.95 -5.72
CA GLN A 58 -0.31 -1.84 -7.17
C GLN A 58 0.11 -3.12 -7.90
N GLN A 59 1.20 -3.78 -7.53
CA GLN A 59 1.66 -4.97 -8.25
C GLN A 59 0.82 -6.22 -7.96
N LEU A 60 0.22 -6.30 -6.77
CA LEU A 60 -0.58 -7.46 -6.36
C LEU A 60 -2.05 -7.35 -6.76
N GLN A 61 -2.57 -6.14 -6.97
CA GLN A 61 -3.95 -5.90 -7.39
C GLN A 61 -4.98 -6.55 -6.45
N LYS A 62 -4.77 -6.40 -5.14
CA LYS A 62 -5.65 -6.98 -4.11
C LYS A 62 -6.22 -5.92 -3.18
N PRO A 63 -7.52 -6.00 -2.83
CA PRO A 63 -8.08 -5.23 -1.73
C PRO A 63 -7.22 -5.44 -0.48
N THR A 64 -6.78 -4.34 0.12
CA THR A 64 -5.77 -4.35 1.17
C THR A 64 -6.29 -3.61 2.40
N LEU A 65 -6.09 -4.20 3.59
CA LEU A 65 -6.37 -3.57 4.87
C LEU A 65 -5.04 -3.15 5.52
N VAL A 66 -4.89 -1.86 5.82
CA VAL A 66 -3.74 -1.33 6.56
C VAL A 66 -4.18 -1.06 8.00
N ILE A 67 -3.51 -1.67 8.96
CA ILE A 67 -3.83 -1.55 10.39
C ILE A 67 -2.76 -0.68 11.05
N ALA A 68 -3.18 0.41 11.68
CA ALA A 68 -2.32 1.29 12.45
C ALA A 68 -2.67 1.21 13.94
N HIS A 69 -1.66 1.37 14.80
CA HIS A 69 -1.83 1.23 16.25
C HIS A 69 -2.48 2.44 16.95
N ASN A 70 -2.69 3.56 16.24
CA ASN A 70 -3.31 4.76 16.78
C ASN A 70 -4.00 5.59 15.69
N LYS A 71 -4.94 6.47 16.09
CA LYS A 71 -5.76 7.29 15.19
C LYS A 71 -4.93 8.28 14.36
N THR A 72 -3.89 8.89 14.95
CA THR A 72 -3.02 9.88 14.27
C THR A 72 -2.27 9.26 13.10
N LEU A 73 -1.62 8.10 13.31
CA LEU A 73 -0.92 7.38 12.27
C LEU A 73 -1.90 6.85 11.21
N ALA A 74 -3.08 6.38 11.62
CA ALA A 74 -4.11 5.95 10.69
C ALA A 74 -4.53 7.09 9.76
N ALA A 75 -4.73 8.30 10.29
CA ALA A 75 -5.09 9.47 9.50
C ALA A 75 -3.97 9.90 8.54
N GLN A 76 -2.70 9.86 9.00
CA GLN A 76 -1.55 10.12 8.16
C GLN A 76 -1.46 9.15 6.99
N LEU A 77 -1.54 7.84 7.26
CA LEU A 77 -1.49 6.80 6.23
C LEU A 77 -2.65 6.94 5.24
N TYR A 78 -3.85 7.24 5.74
CA TYR A 78 -5.00 7.51 4.87
C TYR A 78 -4.73 8.66 3.90
N GLY A 79 -4.18 9.79 4.37
CA GLY A 79 -3.80 10.92 3.52
C GLY A 79 -2.77 10.52 2.46
N GLU A 80 -1.67 9.88 2.88
CA GLU A 80 -0.60 9.41 1.98
C GLU A 80 -1.14 8.45 0.90
N PHE A 81 -1.97 7.47 1.29
CA PHE A 81 -2.59 6.56 0.32
C PHE A 81 -3.61 7.25 -0.59
N LYS A 82 -4.36 8.24 -0.10
CA LYS A 82 -5.33 8.99 -0.92
C LYS A 82 -4.64 9.81 -2.00
N GLU A 83 -3.49 10.42 -1.67
CA GLU A 83 -2.66 11.13 -2.64
C GLU A 83 -2.07 10.19 -3.69
N MET A 84 -1.60 9.01 -3.26
CA MET A 84 -0.99 8.01 -4.12
C MET A 84 -1.98 7.25 -5.00
N PHE A 85 -3.23 7.08 -4.56
CA PHE A 85 -4.28 6.36 -5.29
C PHE A 85 -5.54 7.21 -5.46
N PRO A 86 -5.46 8.36 -6.15
CA PRO A 86 -6.57 9.31 -6.24
C PRO A 86 -7.76 8.78 -7.05
N ASP A 87 -7.52 7.79 -7.91
CA ASP A 87 -8.53 7.16 -8.77
C ASP A 87 -9.10 5.86 -8.16
N ASN A 88 -8.67 5.48 -6.95
CA ASN A 88 -9.13 4.26 -6.27
C ASN A 88 -9.88 4.58 -4.97
N ALA A 89 -10.65 3.60 -4.49
CA ALA A 89 -11.34 3.68 -3.21
C ALA A 89 -10.35 3.48 -2.04
N VAL A 90 -9.82 4.60 -1.54
CA VAL A 90 -9.09 4.67 -0.28
C VAL A 90 -10.04 5.18 0.80
N GLU A 91 -10.27 4.35 1.80
CA GLU A 91 -11.29 4.54 2.85
C GLU A 91 -10.66 4.58 4.25
N TYR A 92 -11.35 5.19 5.20
CA TYR A 92 -10.90 5.36 6.58
C TYR A 92 -11.90 4.76 7.57
N PHE A 93 -11.45 3.80 8.39
CA PHE A 93 -12.30 3.11 9.36
C PHE A 93 -11.67 3.11 10.76
N VAL A 94 -12.25 3.87 11.68
CA VAL A 94 -11.86 3.96 13.09
C VAL A 94 -13.10 4.08 13.97
N SER A 95 -12.96 3.88 15.29
CA SER A 95 -14.05 4.16 16.22
C SER A 95 -14.50 5.62 16.09
N TYR A 96 -15.81 5.81 15.92
CA TYR A 96 -16.45 7.13 15.93
C TYR A 96 -16.54 7.75 17.32
N TYR A 97 -16.29 6.97 18.37
CA TYR A 97 -16.16 7.48 19.73
C TYR A 97 -14.75 8.01 19.95
N LEU A 98 -14.67 9.18 20.59
CA LEU A 98 -13.41 9.84 20.95
C LEU A 98 -12.53 8.95 21.82
#